data_AF-A0A3D8I6W2-F1
#
_entry.id   AF-A0A3D8I6W2-F1
#
_cell.length_a   1.000
_cell.length_b   1.000
_cell.length_c   1.000
_cell.angle_alpha   90.00
_cell.angle_beta   90.00
_cell.angle_gamma   90.00
#
_symmetry.space_group_name_H-M   'P 1'
#
loop_
_entity.id
_entity.type
_entity.pdbx_description
1 polymer ?
#
loop_
_entity_poly.entity_id
_entity_poly.type
_entity_poly.pdbx_seq_one_letter_code
_entity_poly.pdbx_strand_id
1 'polypeptide(L)'
;MKKFLIPKKIILTLIVLFGIYLLGIPLYYTPYELQPSYWKFKEICELSLQPDDQITYYNKALGYFNLNLDTLDLNQLKTDKDGNKRIYGKDKYRISTIYATILFKEKNNYNKANIKSISLNATWHNGRLILFGNEGNMDFSLDWDIVSCGNILKRNMPDCFKDDKFICEGAR
;
A
#
# COMPACT_ATOMS: atom_id res chain seq x y z
N MET A 1 27.67 -34.74 42.00
CA MET A 1 28.52 -34.43 40.82
C MET A 1 27.84 -33.33 40.01
N LYS A 2 28.40 -32.10 39.99
CA LYS A 2 27.88 -31.00 39.17
C LYS A 2 28.21 -31.30 37.70
N LYS A 3 27.19 -31.55 36.88
CA LYS A 3 27.35 -31.73 35.44
C LYS A 3 27.77 -30.38 34.84
N PHE A 4 29.06 -30.21 34.58
CA PHE A 4 29.56 -29.07 33.79
C PHE A 4 28.98 -29.21 32.39
N LEU A 5 28.01 -28.35 32.05
CA LEU A 5 27.51 -28.22 30.70
C LEU A 5 28.69 -27.84 29.80
N ILE A 6 29.04 -28.73 28.88
CA ILE A 6 30.18 -28.60 27.97
C ILE A 6 30.09 -27.24 27.23
N PRO A 7 31.11 -26.36 27.34
CA PRO A 7 31.02 -24.95 26.91
C PRO A 7 30.75 -24.79 25.40
N LYS A 8 31.13 -25.78 24.58
CA LYS A 8 30.89 -25.77 23.12
C LYS A 8 29.41 -25.66 22.74
N LYS A 9 28.51 -26.33 23.46
CA LYS A 9 27.06 -26.29 23.14
C LYS A 9 26.45 -24.93 23.49
N ILE A 10 26.86 -24.33 24.61
CA ILE A 10 26.39 -23.01 25.05
C ILE A 10 26.87 -21.91 24.09
N ILE A 11 28.13 -21.96 23.68
CA ILE A 11 28.71 -21.00 22.71
C ILE A 11 27.99 -21.08 21.37
N LEU A 12 27.71 -22.29 20.87
CA LEU A 12 26.98 -22.46 19.61
C LEU A 12 25.56 -21.87 19.69
N THR A 13 24.84 -22.11 20.79
CA THR A 13 23.51 -21.52 21.02
C THR A 13 23.56 -19.99 21.06
N LEU A 14 24.57 -19.40 21.72
CA LEU A 14 24.75 -17.95 21.75
C LEU A 14 25.06 -17.37 20.37
N ILE A 15 25.88 -18.03 19.55
CA ILE A 15 26.16 -17.60 18.17
C ILE A 15 24.89 -17.64 17.32
N VAL A 16 24.06 -18.68 17.45
CA VAL A 16 22.79 -18.77 16.72
C VAL A 16 21.83 -17.66 17.15
N LEU A 17 21.67 -17.43 18.45
CA LEU A 17 20.84 -16.33 18.98
C LEU A 17 21.37 -14.96 18.54
N PHE A 18 22.68 -14.77 18.53
CA PHE A 18 23.32 -13.53 18.08
C PHE A 18 23.17 -13.33 16.57
N GLY A 19 23.23 -14.39 15.76
CA GLY A 19 22.93 -14.32 14.33
C GLY A 19 21.47 -13.97 14.05
N ILE A 20 20.52 -14.54 14.79
CA ILE A 20 19.09 -14.19 14.70
C ILE A 20 18.86 -12.74 15.16
N TYR A 21 19.53 -12.30 16.23
CA TYR A 21 19.48 -10.93 16.73
C TYR A 21 20.01 -9.94 15.70
N LEU A 22 21.19 -10.21 15.12
CA LEU A 22 21.84 -9.34 14.14
C LEU A 22 21.17 -9.33 12.76
N LEU A 23 20.42 -10.37 12.38
CA LEU A 23 19.74 -10.40 11.07
C LEU A 23 18.25 -10.06 11.19
N GLY A 24 17.58 -10.53 12.24
CA GLY A 24 16.13 -10.39 12.42
C GLY A 24 15.70 -8.99 12.83
N ILE A 25 16.45 -8.32 13.71
CA ILE A 25 16.16 -6.95 14.15
C ILE A 25 16.33 -5.94 13.01
N PRO A 26 17.45 -5.90 12.27
CA PRO A 26 17.59 -4.93 11.19
C PRO A 26 16.55 -5.11 10.09
N LEU A 27 16.05 -6.32 9.83
CA LEU A 27 14.95 -6.54 8.87
C LEU A 27 13.67 -5.79 9.27
N TYR A 28 13.30 -5.81 10.56
CA TYR A 28 12.13 -5.07 11.05
C TYR A 28 12.33 -3.54 10.98
N TYR A 29 13.54 -3.07 11.27
CA TYR A 29 13.90 -1.65 11.22
C TYR A 29 14.41 -1.18 9.84
N THR A 30 14.42 -2.04 8.82
CA THR A 30 14.88 -1.62 7.49
C THR A 30 13.97 -0.50 6.98
N PRO A 31 14.55 0.67 6.64
CA PRO A 31 13.78 1.74 6.03
C PRO A 31 13.18 1.28 4.69
N TYR A 32 11.98 1.77 4.39
CA TYR A 32 11.23 1.34 3.20
C TYR A 32 12.00 1.62 1.91
N GLU A 33 12.80 2.70 1.90
CA GLU A 33 13.60 3.13 0.75
C GLU A 33 14.62 2.07 0.29
N LEU A 34 14.97 1.10 1.15
CA LEU A 34 15.89 0.03 0.79
C LEU A 34 15.20 -1.15 0.09
N GLN A 35 13.87 -1.18 0.04
CA GLN A 35 13.11 -2.25 -0.61
C GLN A 35 12.74 -1.85 -2.05
N PRO A 36 13.19 -2.58 -3.09
CA PRO A 36 12.87 -2.22 -4.49
C PRO A 36 11.38 -2.18 -4.83
N SER A 37 10.56 -2.97 -4.13
CA SER A 37 9.10 -2.97 -4.29
C SER A 37 8.45 -1.68 -3.76
N TYR A 38 9.08 -1.02 -2.78
CA TYR A 38 8.60 0.26 -2.25
C TYR A 38 8.66 1.36 -3.31
N TRP A 39 9.74 1.44 -4.09
CA TRP A 39 9.88 2.47 -5.14
C TRP A 39 8.81 2.35 -6.22
N LYS A 40 8.48 1.13 -6.64
CA LYS A 40 7.38 0.87 -7.58
C LYS A 40 6.03 1.27 -7.01
N PHE A 41 5.80 0.95 -5.73
CA PHE A 41 4.60 1.37 -5.02
C PHE A 41 4.50 2.90 -4.92
N LYS A 42 5.62 3.56 -4.58
CA LYS A 42 5.71 5.02 -4.47
C LYS A 42 5.40 5.70 -5.81
N GLU A 43 5.96 5.20 -6.92
CA GLU A 43 5.70 5.71 -8.27
C GLU A 43 4.21 5.67 -8.64
N ILE A 44 3.51 4.58 -8.29
CA ILE A 44 2.06 4.45 -8.47
C ILE A 44 1.30 5.51 -7.68
N CYS A 45 1.69 5.75 -6.43
CA CYS A 45 1.01 6.72 -5.59
C CYS A 45 1.28 8.17 -6.04
N GLU A 46 2.50 8.46 -6.49
CA GLU A 46 2.90 9.78 -7.01
C GLU A 46 2.23 10.13 -8.34
N LEU A 47 1.75 9.15 -9.10
CA LEU A 47 0.95 9.41 -10.31
C LEU A 47 -0.28 10.29 -10.02
N SER A 48 -0.89 10.13 -8.84
CA SER A 48 -2.06 10.93 -8.44
C SER A 48 -1.72 12.36 -8.00
N LEU A 49 -0.45 12.63 -7.71
CA LEU A 49 0.06 13.94 -7.29
C LEU A 49 0.52 14.82 -8.45
N GLN A 50 0.87 14.20 -9.58
CA GLN A 50 1.35 14.94 -10.74
C GLN A 50 0.18 15.66 -11.42
N PRO A 51 0.28 16.99 -11.66
CA PRO A 51 -0.74 17.76 -12.36
C PRO A 51 -0.66 17.53 -13.87
N ASP A 52 -0.83 16.28 -14.31
CA ASP A 52 -1.00 15.94 -15.72
C ASP A 52 -2.41 16.29 -16.19
N ASP A 53 -2.59 16.39 -17.52
CA ASP A 53 -3.92 16.42 -18.09
C ASP A 53 -4.70 15.14 -17.75
N GLN A 54 -6.01 15.29 -17.58
CA GLN A 54 -6.91 14.24 -17.10
C GLN A 54 -6.85 12.97 -17.96
N ILE A 55 -6.70 13.11 -19.28
CA ILE A 55 -6.70 11.98 -20.24
C ILE A 55 -5.38 11.22 -20.13
N THR A 56 -4.25 11.92 -20.09
CA THR A 56 -2.92 11.33 -19.89
C THR A 56 -2.86 10.58 -18.57
N TYR A 57 -3.36 11.18 -17.49
CA TYR A 57 -3.44 10.52 -16.20
C TYR A 57 -4.28 9.24 -16.26
N TYR A 58 -5.44 9.24 -16.93
CA TYR A 58 -6.28 8.05 -17.10
C TYR A 58 -5.59 6.95 -17.89
N ASN A 59 -4.92 7.30 -18.99
CA ASN A 59 -4.17 6.32 -19.77
C ASN A 59 -2.99 5.74 -18.98
N LYS A 60 -2.26 6.56 -18.21
CA LYS A 60 -1.19 6.08 -17.32
C LYS A 60 -1.74 5.15 -16.23
N ALA A 61 -2.85 5.53 -15.60
CA ALA A 61 -3.48 4.73 -14.54
C ALA A 61 -3.98 3.37 -15.06
N LEU A 62 -4.61 3.36 -16.24
CA LEU A 62 -5.06 2.13 -16.90
C LEU A 62 -3.88 1.30 -17.44
N GLY A 63 -2.77 1.95 -17.80
CA GLY A 63 -1.56 1.31 -18.31
C GLY A 63 -0.96 0.28 -17.34
N TYR A 64 -1.12 0.48 -16.03
CA TYR A 64 -0.74 -0.51 -15.01
C TYR A 64 -1.47 -1.86 -15.13
N PHE A 65 -2.60 -1.89 -15.85
CA PHE A 65 -3.39 -3.09 -16.12
C PHE A 65 -3.27 -3.54 -17.58
N ASN A 66 -2.33 -2.98 -18.36
CA ASN A 66 -2.22 -3.12 -19.81
C ASN A 66 -3.48 -2.65 -20.57
N LEU A 67 -4.15 -1.61 -20.05
CA LEU A 67 -5.34 -1.00 -20.65
C LEU A 67 -5.08 0.48 -20.96
N ASN A 68 -5.91 1.06 -21.81
CA ASN A 68 -6.02 2.51 -22.01
C ASN A 68 -7.50 2.87 -22.20
N LEU A 69 -7.84 4.16 -22.30
CA LEU A 69 -9.24 4.58 -22.47
C LEU A 69 -9.90 3.98 -23.72
N ASP A 70 -9.13 3.71 -24.78
CA ASP A 70 -9.64 3.19 -26.05
C ASP A 70 -9.95 1.68 -25.95
N THR A 71 -9.10 0.91 -25.29
CA THR A 71 -9.23 -0.55 -25.09
C THR A 71 -10.07 -0.91 -23.88
N LEU A 72 -10.42 0.07 -23.03
CA LEU A 72 -11.24 -0.14 -21.85
C LEU A 72 -12.66 -0.62 -22.22
N ASP A 73 -12.96 -1.87 -21.89
CA ASP A 73 -14.30 -2.44 -21.96
C ASP A 73 -14.96 -2.43 -20.57
N LEU A 74 -15.86 -1.48 -20.35
CA LEU A 74 -16.57 -1.27 -19.08
C LEU A 74 -17.47 -2.46 -18.69
N ASN A 75 -17.92 -3.26 -19.65
CA ASN A 75 -18.83 -4.38 -19.41
C ASN A 75 -18.13 -5.56 -18.74
N GLN A 76 -16.82 -5.70 -18.96
CA GLN A 76 -15.99 -6.74 -18.35
C GLN A 76 -15.57 -6.41 -16.92
N LEU A 77 -15.80 -5.17 -16.48
CA LEU A 77 -15.39 -4.70 -15.16
C LEU A 77 -16.41 -5.05 -14.09
N LYS A 78 -15.90 -5.42 -12.92
CA LYS A 78 -16.72 -5.66 -11.73
C LYS A 78 -17.33 -4.36 -11.25
N THR A 79 -18.61 -4.39 -10.92
CA THR A 79 -19.31 -3.27 -10.29
C THR A 79 -19.19 -3.39 -8.77
N ASP A 80 -18.84 -2.30 -8.09
CA ASP A 80 -18.86 -2.23 -6.64
C ASP A 80 -20.27 -1.92 -6.09
N LYS A 81 -20.41 -1.92 -4.76
CA LYS A 81 -21.70 -1.68 -4.10
C LYS A 81 -22.26 -0.28 -4.37
N ASP A 82 -21.41 0.67 -4.72
CA ASP A 82 -21.76 2.07 -4.99
C ASP A 82 -22.12 2.30 -6.46
N GLY A 83 -22.03 1.27 -7.30
CA GLY A 83 -22.32 1.31 -8.73
C GLY A 83 -21.14 1.71 -9.60
N ASN A 84 -19.93 1.81 -9.05
CA ASN A 84 -18.71 2.16 -9.78
C ASN A 84 -18.06 0.91 -10.39
N LYS A 85 -17.24 1.09 -11.43
CA LYS A 85 -16.48 -0.02 -12.02
C LYS A 85 -15.09 -0.10 -11.41
N ARG A 86 -14.62 -1.33 -11.13
CA ARG A 86 -13.29 -1.58 -10.57
C ARG A 86 -12.48 -2.54 -11.43
N ILE A 87 -11.21 -2.21 -11.58
CA ILE A 87 -10.19 -3.04 -12.22
C ILE A 87 -9.24 -3.48 -11.13
N TYR A 88 -8.98 -4.78 -11.03
CA TYR A 88 -8.05 -5.35 -10.06
C TYR A 88 -6.86 -5.94 -10.81
N GLY A 89 -5.66 -5.55 -10.42
CA GLY A 89 -4.42 -6.11 -10.90
C GLY A 89 -3.90 -7.11 -9.89
N LYS A 90 -3.54 -8.31 -10.37
CA LYS A 90 -2.77 -9.28 -9.58
C LYS A 90 -1.30 -9.18 -9.96
N ASP A 91 -0.50 -9.26 -8.92
CA ASP A 91 0.82 -8.67 -8.76
C ASP A 91 1.95 -9.32 -9.59
N LYS A 92 2.83 -8.48 -10.15
CA LYS A 92 4.14 -8.83 -10.74
C LYS A 92 5.32 -8.46 -9.83
N TYR A 93 5.13 -7.70 -8.74
CA TYR A 93 6.21 -6.94 -8.07
C TYR A 93 6.14 -6.83 -6.52
N ARG A 94 5.45 -7.74 -5.82
CA ARG A 94 5.22 -7.69 -4.35
C ARG A 94 4.36 -6.50 -3.89
N ILE A 95 3.50 -5.97 -4.76
CA ILE A 95 2.44 -5.02 -4.41
C ILE A 95 1.21 -5.84 -4.01
N SER A 96 0.67 -5.60 -2.81
CA SER A 96 -0.38 -6.46 -2.26
C SER A 96 -1.65 -6.42 -3.09
N THR A 97 -2.05 -5.23 -3.51
CA THR A 97 -3.19 -5.02 -4.40
C THR A 97 -3.02 -3.70 -5.12
N ILE A 98 -3.22 -3.71 -6.43
CA ILE A 98 -3.40 -2.51 -7.24
C ILE A 98 -4.81 -2.55 -7.83
N TYR A 99 -5.54 -1.46 -7.73
CA TYR A 99 -6.86 -1.35 -8.33
C TYR A 99 -7.15 0.05 -8.84
N ALA A 100 -7.88 0.13 -9.94
CA ALA A 100 -8.43 1.38 -10.45
C ALA A 100 -9.94 1.39 -10.22
N THR A 101 -10.47 2.54 -9.78
CA THR A 101 -11.90 2.79 -9.61
C THR A 101 -12.34 3.83 -10.63
N ILE A 102 -13.38 3.51 -11.39
CA ILE A 102 -13.97 4.39 -12.39
C ILE A 102 -15.32 4.86 -11.86
N LEU A 103 -15.40 6.15 -11.60
CA LEU A 103 -16.59 6.88 -11.16
C LEU A 103 -17.33 7.42 -12.37
N PHE A 104 -18.65 7.30 -12.37
CA PHE A 104 -19.54 7.79 -13.41
C PHE A 104 -20.32 9.02 -12.92
N LYS A 105 -20.72 9.92 -13.83
CA LYS A 105 -21.54 11.08 -13.47
C LYS A 105 -22.96 10.63 -13.08
N GLU A 106 -23.47 9.63 -13.80
CA GLU A 106 -24.75 8.98 -13.53
C GLU A 106 -24.56 7.53 -13.12
N LYS A 107 -25.29 7.09 -12.09
CA LYS A 107 -25.25 5.69 -11.62
C LYS A 107 -25.82 4.75 -12.69
N ASN A 108 -25.22 3.57 -12.83
CA ASN A 108 -25.64 2.49 -13.74
C ASN A 108 -25.62 2.83 -15.24
N ASN A 109 -25.08 3.99 -15.64
CA ASN A 109 -24.89 4.36 -17.04
C ASN A 109 -23.41 4.23 -17.42
N TYR A 110 -23.01 3.02 -17.83
CA TYR A 110 -21.61 2.66 -18.10
C TYR A 110 -21.20 3.04 -19.53
N ASN A 111 -20.91 4.32 -19.75
CA ASN A 111 -20.37 4.83 -21.01
C ASN A 111 -19.08 5.61 -20.75
N LYS A 112 -18.11 5.51 -21.68
CA LYS A 112 -16.86 6.29 -21.64
C LYS A 112 -17.12 7.80 -21.55
N ALA A 113 -18.13 8.32 -22.25
CA ALA A 113 -18.53 9.74 -22.17
C ALA A 113 -19.08 10.16 -20.79
N ASN A 114 -19.58 9.19 -20.02
CA ASN A 114 -20.15 9.39 -18.70
C ASN A 114 -19.12 9.19 -17.57
N ILE A 115 -17.85 8.94 -17.89
CA ILE A 115 -16.79 8.85 -16.89
C ILE A 115 -16.63 10.23 -16.25
N LYS A 116 -16.77 10.27 -14.92
CA LYS A 116 -16.49 11.44 -14.09
C LYS A 116 -15.01 11.47 -13.73
N SER A 117 -14.50 10.34 -13.23
CA SER A 117 -13.09 10.20 -12.92
C SER A 117 -12.62 8.76 -12.85
N ILE A 118 -11.32 8.57 -13.03
CA ILE A 118 -10.63 7.31 -12.75
C ILE A 118 -9.65 7.59 -11.61
N SER A 119 -9.62 6.76 -10.57
CA SER A 119 -8.65 6.85 -9.48
C SER A 119 -7.84 5.56 -9.38
N LEU A 120 -6.52 5.69 -9.28
CA LEU A 120 -5.61 4.58 -9.07
C LEU A 120 -5.29 4.46 -7.58
N ASN A 121 -5.38 3.25 -7.04
CA ASN A 121 -5.02 2.95 -5.67
C ASN A 121 -4.12 1.73 -5.63
N ALA A 122 -3.15 1.76 -4.73
CA ALA A 122 -2.30 0.62 -4.45
C ALA A 122 -2.09 0.46 -2.95
N THR A 123 -1.84 -0.79 -2.57
CA THR A 123 -1.42 -1.19 -1.23
C THR A 123 -0.15 -2.02 -1.32
N TRP A 124 0.75 -1.84 -0.37
CA TRP A 124 2.06 -2.48 -0.33
C TRP A 124 2.28 -3.14 1.03
N HIS A 125 2.69 -4.41 1.02
CA HIS A 125 3.15 -5.08 2.24
C HIS A 125 4.59 -4.66 2.51
N ASN A 126 4.81 -4.01 3.65
CA ASN A 126 6.15 -3.61 4.05
C ASN A 126 6.97 -4.76 4.69
N GLY A 127 6.35 -5.95 4.81
CA GLY A 127 6.95 -7.16 5.39
C GLY A 127 7.08 -7.12 6.91
N ARG A 128 6.40 -6.21 7.60
CA ARG A 128 6.40 -6.09 9.06
C ARG A 128 5.15 -6.76 9.63
N LEU A 129 5.32 -7.49 10.72
CA LEU A 129 4.20 -7.98 11.52
C LEU A 129 3.82 -6.93 12.55
N ILE A 130 2.51 -6.71 12.69
CA ILE A 130 1.93 -5.82 13.68
C ILE A 130 1.01 -6.64 14.58
N LEU A 131 1.10 -6.32 15.87
CA LEU A 131 0.27 -6.90 16.90
C LEU A 131 -0.91 -5.96 17.13
N PHE A 132 -2.12 -6.48 16.94
CA PHE A 132 -3.35 -5.77 17.27
C PHE A 132 -4.10 -6.54 18.33
N GLY A 133 -4.83 -5.84 19.19
CA GLY A 133 -5.62 -6.48 20.21
C GLY A 133 -6.51 -5.50 20.95
N ASN A 134 -7.54 -6.04 21.58
CA ASN A 134 -8.38 -5.29 22.50
C ASN A 134 -8.05 -5.74 23.93
N GLU A 135 -7.45 -4.82 24.70
CA GLU A 135 -7.06 -5.08 26.09
C GLU A 135 -8.27 -5.53 26.95
N GLY A 136 -9.48 -5.06 26.62
CA GLY A 136 -10.71 -5.38 27.36
C GLY A 136 -11.22 -6.82 27.19
N ASN A 137 -10.74 -7.56 26.18
CA ASN A 137 -11.14 -8.96 25.93
C ASN A 137 -9.95 -9.93 25.89
N MET A 138 -8.72 -9.46 26.18
CA MET A 138 -7.47 -10.22 26.05
C MET A 138 -7.30 -10.94 24.70
N ASP A 139 -7.83 -10.34 23.63
CA ASP A 139 -7.65 -10.85 22.27
C ASP A 139 -6.47 -10.14 21.62
N PHE A 140 -5.57 -10.91 21.02
CA PHE A 140 -4.48 -10.39 20.20
C PHE A 140 -4.34 -11.20 18.92
N SER A 141 -4.04 -10.50 17.84
CA SER A 141 -3.87 -11.04 16.50
C SER A 141 -2.61 -10.46 15.86
N LEU A 142 -1.95 -11.29 15.05
CA LEU A 142 -0.83 -10.87 14.21
C LEU A 142 -1.35 -10.65 12.80
N ASP A 143 -1.06 -9.48 12.24
CA ASP A 143 -1.32 -9.18 10.84
C ASP A 143 -0.07 -8.58 10.18
N TRP A 144 -0.02 -8.66 8.85
CA TRP A 144 0.99 -7.97 8.07
C TRP A 144 0.63 -6.51 7.92
N ASP A 145 1.60 -5.63 8.15
CA ASP A 145 1.40 -4.21 7.97
C ASP A 145 1.31 -3.87 6.48
N ILE A 146 0.38 -2.95 6.17
CA ILE A 146 0.02 -2.57 4.82
C ILE A 146 0.07 -1.05 4.72
N VAL A 147 0.85 -0.56 3.77
CA VAL A 147 0.90 0.86 3.44
C VAL A 147 0.03 1.10 2.21
N SER A 148 -0.91 2.04 2.30
CA SER A 148 -1.72 2.50 1.17
C SER A 148 -1.19 3.81 0.60
N CYS A 149 -1.58 4.17 -0.63
CA CYS A 149 -1.21 5.46 -1.20
C CYS A 149 -1.64 6.64 -0.32
N GLY A 150 -2.83 6.59 0.31
CA GLY A 150 -3.28 7.62 1.24
C GLY A 150 -2.30 7.88 2.40
N ASN A 151 -1.62 6.84 2.89
CA ASN A 151 -0.65 6.97 3.98
C ASN A 151 0.65 7.67 3.52
N ILE A 152 1.09 7.46 2.27
CA ILE A 152 2.24 8.19 1.69
C ILE A 152 1.87 9.66 1.49
N LEU A 153 0.69 9.93 0.94
CA LEU A 153 0.20 11.28 0.69
C LEU A 153 0.13 12.09 1.99
N LYS A 154 -0.38 11.50 3.08
CA LYS A 154 -0.37 12.14 4.40
C LYS A 154 1.05 12.47 4.91
N ARG A 155 2.06 11.63 4.67
CA ARG A 155 3.46 11.92 5.07
C ARG A 155 4.06 13.11 4.31
N ASN A 156 3.71 13.27 3.04
CA ASN A 156 4.22 14.34 2.17
C ASN A 156 3.35 15.62 2.21
N MET A 157 2.19 15.57 2.86
CA MET A 157 1.38 16.76 3.09
C MET A 157 2.04 17.69 4.12
N PRO A 158 1.86 19.02 4.00
CA PRO A 158 2.21 19.96 5.06
C PRO A 158 1.62 19.51 6.39
N ASP A 159 2.32 19.73 7.50
CA ASP A 159 1.95 19.18 8.81
C ASP A 159 0.50 19.53 9.22
N CYS A 160 -0.08 20.63 8.71
CA CYS A 160 -1.47 21.00 8.96
C CYS A 160 -2.53 20.01 8.45
N PHE A 161 -2.19 19.11 7.51
CA PHE A 161 -3.10 18.07 7.00
C PHE A 161 -2.89 16.68 7.64
N LYS A 162 -1.83 16.50 8.44
CA LYS A 162 -1.52 15.22 9.09
C LYS A 162 -2.40 14.94 10.31
N ASP A 163 -2.95 15.99 10.92
CA ASP A 163 -3.66 15.91 12.20
C ASP A 163 -5.19 15.73 12.07
N ASP A 164 -5.72 15.43 10.86
CA ASP A 164 -7.16 15.32 10.57
C ASP A 164 -8.02 16.53 11.06
N LYS A 165 -7.38 17.66 11.39
CA LYS A 165 -8.00 18.94 11.74
C LYS A 165 -8.09 19.80 10.49
N PHE A 166 -9.30 19.89 9.92
CA PHE A 166 -9.59 20.70 8.74
C PHE A 166 -9.52 22.22 9.02
N ILE A 167 -8.36 22.79 9.37
CA ILE A 167 -8.08 24.23 9.23
C ILE A 167 -6.57 24.42 9.03
N CYS A 168 -6.13 24.67 7.79
CA CYS A 168 -4.83 25.30 7.56
C CYS A 168 -5.07 26.82 7.53
N GLU A 169 -4.83 27.50 8.66
CA GLU A 169 -4.82 28.97 8.68
C GLU A 169 -3.53 29.50 8.03
N GLY A 170 -3.70 30.38 7.05
CA GLY A 170 -2.73 31.41 6.73
C GLY A 170 -1.69 31.06 5.65
N ALA A 171 -2.11 31.10 4.39
CA ALA A 171 -1.25 31.65 3.36
C ALA A 171 -1.19 33.18 3.56
N ARG A 172 -0.04 33.70 3.96
CA ARG A 172 0.37 35.09 3.72
C ARG A 172 1.63 35.05 2.87
#